data_AF-A0A956LGX4-F1
#
_entry.id   AF-A0A956LGX4-F1
#
_cell.length_a   1.000
_cell.length_b   1.000
_cell.length_c   1.000
_cell.angle_alpha   90.00
_cell.angle_beta   90.00
_cell.angle_gamma   90.00
#
_symmetry.space_group_name_H-M   'P 1'
#
loop_
_entity.id
_entity.type
_entity.pdbx_description
1 polymer ?
#
loop_
_entity_poly.entity_id
_entity_poly.type
_entity_poly.pdbx_seq_one_letter_code
_entity_poly.pdbx_strand_id
1 'polypeptide(L)' 'MTDYRAAALTRADRAMLDYASKLTLRPGEVTRDDVERLRAAGFDDAAIHHVAQITALFAYYNRVVDGLGGAAEPEW' A
#
# COMPACT_ATOMS: atom_id res chain seq x y z
N MET A 1 6.31 17.10 0.11
CA MET A 1 5.75 15.77 -0.17
C MET A 1 4.28 15.98 -0.53
N THR A 2 3.87 15.66 -1.75
CA THR A 2 2.53 15.97 -2.27
C THR A 2 1.59 14.81 -2.02
N ASP A 3 0.38 15.06 -1.47
CA ASP A 3 -0.63 14.01 -1.27
C ASP A 3 -1.12 13.47 -2.63
N TYR A 4 -1.10 12.15 -2.83
CA TYR A 4 -1.57 11.51 -4.06
C TYR A 4 -3.04 11.82 -4.37
N ARG A 5 -3.83 12.19 -3.35
CA ARG A 5 -5.23 12.58 -3.52
C ARG A 5 -5.40 13.81 -4.40
N ALA A 6 -4.40 14.69 -4.45
CA ALA A 6 -4.39 15.87 -5.31
C ALA A 6 -3.93 15.57 -6.76
N ALA A 7 -3.42 14.36 -7.03
CA ALA A 7 -2.98 13.98 -8.36
C ALA A 7 -4.17 13.60 -9.27
N ALA A 8 -4.04 13.91 -10.55
CA ALA A 8 -4.95 13.45 -11.60
C ALA A 8 -4.68 11.97 -11.89
N LEU A 9 -5.36 11.09 -11.14
CA LEU A 9 -5.22 9.64 -11.21
C LEU A 9 -6.42 9.00 -11.89
N THR A 10 -6.19 7.85 -12.53
CA THR A 10 -7.29 7.00 -12.99
C THR A 10 -8.09 6.49 -11.78
N ARG A 11 -9.32 6.03 -12.02
CA ARG A 11 -10.15 5.39 -10.99
C ARG A 11 -9.45 4.18 -10.37
N ALA A 12 -8.74 3.39 -11.19
CA ALA A 12 -8.00 2.21 -10.75
C ALA A 12 -6.81 2.59 -9.86
N ASP A 13 -5.98 3.55 -10.28
CA ASP A 13 -4.81 3.98 -9.50
C ASP A 13 -5.23 4.58 -8.16
N ARG A 14 -6.30 5.40 -8.15
CA ARG A 14 -6.82 5.96 -6.90
C ARG A 14 -7.30 4.88 -5.95
N ALA A 15 -8.07 3.89 -6.42
CA ALA A 15 -8.54 2.79 -5.58
C ALA A 15 -7.38 1.96 -5.00
N MET A 16 -6.35 1.69 -5.81
CA MET A 16 -5.13 1.00 -5.38
C MET A 16 -4.40 1.79 -4.29
N LEU A 17 -4.20 3.09 -4.47
CA LEU A 17 -3.50 3.93 -3.50
C LEU A 17 -4.30 4.17 -2.22
N ASP A 18 -5.64 4.28 -2.31
CA ASP A 18 -6.52 4.34 -1.14
C ASP A 18 -6.41 3.07 -0.29
N TYR A 19 -6.44 1.90 -0.94
CA TYR A 19 -6.22 0.61 -0.27
C TYR A 19 -4.83 0.54 0.36
N ALA A 20 -3.78 0.86 -0.40
CA ALA A 20 -2.39 0.80 0.09
C ALA A 20 -2.15 1.75 1.28
N SER A 21 -2.72 2.96 1.21
CA SER A 21 -2.67 3.94 2.29
C SER A 21 -3.37 3.42 3.55
N LYS A 22 -4.57 2.85 3.41
CA LYS A 22 -5.31 2.28 4.54
C LYS A 22 -4.57 1.09 5.15
N LEU A 23 -4.09 0.15 4.33
CA LEU A 23 -3.35 -1.02 4.79
C LEU A 23 -2.05 -0.64 5.50
N THR A 24 -1.39 0.44 5.07
CA THR A 24 -0.16 0.93 5.73
C THR A 24 -0.45 1.58 7.08
N LEU A 25 -1.44 2.49 7.13
CA LEU A 25 -1.68 3.34 8.30
C LEU A 25 -2.60 2.69 9.35
N ARG A 26 -3.57 1.88 8.90
CA ARG A 26 -4.64 1.30 9.72
C ARG A 26 -4.94 -0.13 9.26
N PRO A 27 -3.94 -1.04 9.27
CA PRO A 27 -4.12 -2.41 8.78
C PRO A 27 -5.28 -3.16 9.46
N GLY A 28 -5.52 -2.92 10.76
CA GLY A 28 -6.63 -3.54 11.50
C GLY A 28 -8.03 -3.05 11.11
N GLU A 29 -8.14 -1.97 10.34
CA GLU A 29 -9.42 -1.46 9.82
C GLU A 29 -9.70 -1.93 8.39
N VAL A 30 -8.77 -2.63 7.73
CA VAL A 30 -8.98 -3.15 6.38
C VAL A 30 -10.04 -4.24 6.42
N THR A 31 -11.05 -4.11 5.57
CA THR A 31 -12.17 -5.06 5.49
C THR A 31 -12.31 -5.64 4.09
N ARG A 32 -13.22 -6.61 3.94
CA ARG A 32 -13.56 -7.18 2.64
C ARG A 32 -14.06 -6.11 1.65
N ASP A 33 -14.75 -5.08 2.11
CA ASP A 33 -15.25 -4.00 1.25
C ASP A 33 -14.13 -3.25 0.54
N ASP A 34 -12.96 -3.12 1.17
CA ASP A 34 -11.80 -2.49 0.53
C ASP A 34 -11.27 -3.34 -0.65
N VAL A 35 -11.34 -4.67 -0.52
CA VAL A 35 -11.01 -5.61 -1.61
C VAL A 35 -12.06 -5.56 -2.72
N GLU A 36 -13.35 -5.51 -2.38
CA GLU A 36 -14.41 -5.38 -3.40
C GLU A 36 -14.33 -4.06 -4.17
N ARG A 37 -13.87 -2.98 -3.55
CA ARG A 37 -13.60 -1.70 -4.24
C ARG A 37 -12.50 -1.83 -5.30
N LEU A 38 -11.45 -2.61 -5.03
CA LEU A 38 -10.41 -2.90 -6.02
C LEU A 38 -10.98 -3.72 -7.19
N ARG A 39 -11.78 -4.75 -6.91
CA ARG A 39 -12.47 -5.51 -7.99
C ARG A 39 -13.36 -4.61 -8.83
N ALA A 40 -14.14 -3.74 -8.20
CA ALA A 40 -15.01 -2.78 -8.88
C ALA A 40 -14.23 -1.73 -9.70
N ALA A 41 -12.93 -1.57 -9.44
CA ALA A 41 -12.02 -0.73 -10.21
C ALA A 41 -11.30 -1.49 -11.34
N GLY A 42 -11.54 -2.80 -11.49
CA GLY A 42 -11.03 -3.62 -12.60
C GLY A 42 -9.87 -4.55 -12.25
N PHE A 43 -9.48 -4.65 -10.96
CA PHE A 43 -8.42 -5.56 -10.54
C PHE A 43 -8.95 -6.99 -10.42
N ASP A 44 -8.19 -7.96 -10.92
CA ASP A 44 -8.41 -9.37 -10.63
C ASP A 44 -7.80 -9.78 -9.28
N ASP A 45 -8.09 -11.00 -8.81
CA ASP A 45 -7.64 -11.47 -7.50
C ASP A 45 -6.10 -11.54 -7.39
N ALA A 46 -5.41 -11.86 -8.49
CA ALA A 46 -3.95 -11.90 -8.52
C ALA A 46 -3.35 -10.50 -8.36
N ALA A 47 -3.89 -9.50 -9.07
CA ALA A 47 -3.46 -8.12 -8.96
C ALA A 47 -3.76 -7.54 -7.56
N ILE A 48 -4.92 -7.86 -6.97
CA ILE A 48 -5.23 -7.47 -5.58
C ILE A 48 -4.22 -8.07 -4.61
N HIS A 49 -3.87 -9.36 -4.79
CA HIS A 49 -2.88 -10.01 -3.96
C HIS A 49 -1.51 -9.32 -4.07
N HIS A 50 -1.07 -8.98 -5.28
CA HIS A 50 0.17 -8.22 -5.49
C HIS A 50 0.14 -6.83 -4.83
N VAL A 51 -0.97 -6.09 -4.92
CA VAL A 51 -1.12 -4.79 -4.24
C VAL A 51 -0.94 -4.95 -2.74
N ALA A 52 -1.57 -5.97 -2.12
CA ALA A 52 -1.43 -6.23 -0.70
C ALA A 52 0.00 -6.61 -0.31
N GLN A 53 0.63 -7.52 -1.06
CA GLN A 53 2.00 -7.99 -0.80
C GLN A 53 3.03 -6.86 -0.93
N ILE A 54 2.98 -6.09 -2.02
CA ILE A 54 3.91 -4.98 -2.26
C ILE A 54 3.74 -3.90 -1.18
N THR A 55 2.50 -3.55 -0.85
CA THR A 55 2.23 -2.58 0.22
C THR A 55 2.80 -3.07 1.56
N ALA A 56 2.57 -4.32 1.92
CA ALA A 56 3.07 -4.89 3.17
C ALA A 56 4.61 -4.96 3.20
N LEU A 57 5.25 -5.30 2.08
CA LEU A 57 6.69 -5.40 1.95
C LEU A 57 7.37 -4.03 2.17
N PHE A 58 6.88 -2.97 1.52
CA PHE A 58 7.41 -1.63 1.77
C PHE A 58 7.13 -1.15 3.18
N ALA A 59 5.95 -1.46 3.74
CA ALA A 59 5.66 -1.13 5.13
C ALA A 59 6.59 -1.87 6.11
N TYR A 60 7.04 -3.09 5.79
CA TYR A 60 8.07 -3.79 6.56
C TYR A 60 9.42 -3.08 6.44
N TYR A 61 9.91 -2.83 5.22
CA TYR A 61 11.21 -2.18 5.02
C TYR A 61 11.29 -0.80 5.65
N ASN A 62 10.24 0.03 5.50
CA ASN A 62 10.19 1.35 6.14
C ASN A 62 10.32 1.23 7.66
N ARG A 63 9.65 0.25 8.28
CA ARG A 63 9.75 0.02 9.74
C ARG A 63 11.15 -0.44 10.17
N VAL A 64 11.82 -1.26 9.36
CA VAL A 64 13.18 -1.71 9.64
C VAL A 64 14.15 -0.54 9.54
N VAL A 65 14.13 0.19 8.43
CA VAL A 65 15.02 1.32 8.16
C VAL A 65 14.80 2.43 9.20
N ASP A 66 13.56 2.89 9.35
CA ASP A 66 13.25 3.98 10.28
C ASP A 66 13.44 3.55 11.74
N GLY A 67 13.08 2.30 12.07
CA GLY A 67 13.23 1.74 13.42
C GLY A 67 14.69 1.61 13.87
N LEU A 68 15.63 1.53 12.93
CA LEU A 68 17.07 1.50 13.18
C LEU A 68 17.76 2.86 12.98
N GLY A 69 17.00 3.94 12.74
CA GLY A 69 17.56 5.27 12.57
C GLY A 69 18.15 5.55 11.19
N GLY A 70 17.66 4.88 10.14
CA GLY A 70 18.05 5.12 8.74
C GLY A 70 19.37 4.48 8.31
N ALA A 71 19.96 3.61 9.15
CA ALA A 71 21.19 2.92 8.82
C ALA A 71 20.96 1.85 7.75
N ALA A 72 21.83 1.82 6.72
CA ALA A 72 21.95 0.69 5.81
C ALA A 72 22.41 -0.56 6.59
N GLU A 73 22.11 -1.75 6.06
CA GLU A 73 22.65 -2.98 6.65
C GLU A 73 24.17 -2.88 6.78
N PRO A 74 24.75 -3.31 7.91
CA PRO A 74 26.19 -3.33 8.07
C PRO A 74 26.81 -4.22 6.99
N GLU A 75 27.77 -3.68 6.25
CA GLU A 75 28.60 -4.47 5.34
C GLU A 75 29.44 -5.43 6.19
N TRP A 76 29.18 -6.73 6.05
CA TRP A 76 29.99 -7.79 6.62
C TRP A 76 30.86 -8.43 5.54
#